data_AF-A0A521YW96-F1
#
_entry.id   AF-A0A521YW96-F1
#
_cell.length_a   1.000
_cell.length_b   1.000
_cell.length_c   1.000
_cell.angle_alpha   90.00
_cell.angle_beta   90.00
_cell.angle_gamma   90.00
#
_symmetry.space_group_name_H-M   'P 1'
#
loop_
_entity.id
_entity.type
_entity.pdbx_description
1 polymer ?
#
loop_
_entity_poly.entity_id
_entity_poly.type
_entity_poly.pdbx_seq_one_letter_code
_entity_poly.pdbx_strand_id
1 'polypeptide(L)'
;MTTLADLDLARQYHGALRQLFGRHVGDSRDDRALRRVLALCEDASQVVDDAYCRQKLRLVSDYTAELLSASGHAKWGRDSRSGAEFLRQQVLNALELYASRLYSLEALHRAGKTEDSPPWKTRSSFAPI
;
A
#
# COMPACT_ATOMS: atom_id res chain seq x y z
N MET A 1 -12.40 10.02 4.94
CA MET A 1 -12.80 8.94 5.88
C MET A 1 -12.77 7.61 5.15
N THR A 2 -11.79 6.76 5.46
CA THR A 2 -11.57 5.47 4.78
C THR A 2 -12.57 4.41 5.24
N THR A 3 -13.27 3.77 4.30
CA THR A 3 -14.23 2.67 4.55
C THR A 3 -13.56 1.29 4.42
N LEU A 4 -14.24 0.22 4.85
CA LEU A 4 -13.76 -1.15 4.62
C LEU A 4 -13.66 -1.50 3.12
N ALA A 5 -14.56 -0.96 2.29
CA ALA A 5 -14.51 -1.15 0.84
C ALA A 5 -13.28 -0.46 0.24
N ASP A 6 -12.95 0.74 0.73
CA ASP A 6 -11.72 1.45 0.32
C ASP A 6 -10.47 0.65 0.69
N LEU A 7 -10.45 0.01 1.87
CA LEU A 7 -9.33 -0.84 2.28
C LEU A 7 -9.20 -2.12 1.44
N ASP A 8 -10.31 -2.70 0.98
CA ASP A 8 -10.27 -3.83 0.04
C ASP A 8 -9.72 -3.41 -1.32
N LEU A 9 -10.22 -2.30 -1.87
CA LEU A 9 -9.74 -1.74 -3.13
C LEU A 9 -8.24 -1.38 -3.05
N ALA A 10 -7.80 -0.80 -1.93
CA ALA A 10 -6.40 -0.52 -1.64
C ALA A 10 -5.51 -1.79 -1.65
N ARG A 11 -6.03 -2.93 -1.21
CA ARG A 11 -5.33 -4.23 -1.28
C ARG A 11 -5.24 -4.77 -2.70
N GLN A 12 -6.28 -4.55 -3.51
CA GLN A 12 -6.24 -4.92 -4.93
C GLN A 12 -5.14 -4.14 -5.66
N TYR A 13 -5.01 -2.83 -5.40
CA TYR A 13 -3.90 -2.02 -5.91
C TYR A 13 -2.54 -2.53 -5.44
N HIS A 14 -2.39 -2.86 -4.15
CA HIS A 14 -1.17 -3.47 -3.63
C HIS A 14 -0.82 -4.78 -4.35
N GLY A 15 -1.81 -5.66 -4.57
CA GLY A 15 -1.61 -6.92 -5.29
C GLY A 15 -1.15 -6.70 -6.74
N ALA A 16 -1.77 -5.75 -7.44
CA ALA A 16 -1.39 -5.37 -8.80
C ALA A 16 0.05 -4.82 -8.87
N LEU A 17 0.41 -3.92 -7.94
CA LEU A 17 1.77 -3.39 -7.83
C LEU A 17 2.78 -4.51 -7.58
N ARG A 18 2.50 -5.40 -6.61
CA ARG A 18 3.41 -6.51 -6.27
C ARG A 18 3.60 -7.49 -7.43
N GLN A 19 2.55 -7.76 -8.21
CA GLN A 19 2.63 -8.61 -9.38
C GLN A 19 3.53 -8.00 -10.48
N LEU A 20 3.50 -6.68 -10.67
CA LEU A 20 4.38 -6.00 -11.61
C LEU A 20 5.85 -6.20 -11.22
N PHE A 21 6.21 -5.97 -9.95
CA PHE A 21 7.60 -6.15 -9.50
C PHE A 21 8.06 -7.61 -9.41
N GLY A 22 7.11 -8.55 -9.26
CA GLY A 22 7.39 -9.99 -9.33
C GLY A 22 7.78 -10.47 -10.74
N ARG A 23 7.40 -9.76 -11.80
CA ARG A 23 7.56 -10.20 -13.21
C ARG A 23 8.88 -9.75 -13.88
N HIS A 24 9.98 -9.65 -13.14
CA HIS A 24 11.29 -9.17 -13.64
C HIS A 24 11.26 -7.76 -14.26
N VAL A 25 10.65 -6.80 -13.57
CA VAL A 25 10.79 -5.37 -13.88
C VAL A 25 12.18 -4.88 -13.43
N GLY A 26 12.89 -4.15 -14.30
CA GLY A 26 14.15 -3.47 -13.98
C GLY A 26 15.42 -3.98 -14.67
N ASP A 27 15.31 -4.89 -15.65
CA ASP A 27 16.45 -5.30 -16.49
C ASP A 27 16.69 -4.35 -17.68
N SER A 28 15.67 -3.56 -18.02
CA SER A 28 15.70 -2.58 -19.11
C SER A 28 14.74 -1.45 -18.84
N ARG A 29 14.97 -0.31 -19.50
CA ARG A 29 14.05 0.83 -19.50
C ARG A 29 12.68 0.40 -19.98
N ASP A 30 11.64 0.68 -19.19
CA ASP A 30 10.24 0.38 -19.53
C ASP A 30 9.32 1.53 -19.09
N ASP A 31 9.19 2.54 -19.95
CA ASP A 31 8.34 3.71 -19.69
C ASP A 31 6.84 3.34 -19.63
N ARG A 32 6.44 2.17 -20.16
CA ARG A 32 5.05 1.68 -20.08
C ARG A 32 4.78 1.11 -18.69
N ALA A 33 5.70 0.30 -18.16
CA ALA A 33 5.64 -0.19 -16.80
C ALA A 33 5.68 0.96 -15.79
N LEU A 34 6.53 1.97 -16.01
CA LEU A 34 6.61 3.15 -15.15
C LEU A 34 5.27 3.88 -15.07
N ARG A 35 4.67 4.25 -16.22
CA ARG A 35 3.36 4.91 -16.24
C ARG A 35 2.29 4.10 -15.54
N ARG A 36 2.31 2.77 -15.69
CA ARG A 36 1.34 1.90 -15.04
C ARG A 36 1.50 1.89 -13.52
N VAL A 37 2.73 1.84 -13.00
CA VAL A 37 3.00 1.90 -11.56
C VAL A 37 2.56 3.25 -11.00
N LEU A 38 2.90 4.36 -11.67
CA LEU A 38 2.53 5.71 -11.22
C LEU A 38 1.00 5.88 -11.14
N ALA A 39 0.27 5.41 -12.15
CA ALA A 39 -1.20 5.44 -12.13
C ALA A 39 -1.77 4.63 -10.96
N LEU A 40 -1.28 3.41 -10.74
CA LEU A 40 -1.72 2.57 -9.61
C LEU A 40 -1.40 3.20 -8.25
N CYS A 41 -0.26 3.88 -8.11
CA CYS A 41 0.10 4.58 -6.88
C CYS A 41 -0.79 5.81 -6.63
N GLU A 42 -1.11 6.57 -7.68
CA GLU A 42 -2.03 7.71 -7.60
C GLU A 42 -3.42 7.24 -7.19
N ASP A 43 -4.00 6.27 -7.90
CA ASP A 43 -5.33 5.71 -7.61
C ASP A 43 -5.40 5.18 -6.17
N ALA A 44 -4.40 4.41 -5.72
CA ALA A 44 -4.34 3.88 -4.35
C ALA A 44 -4.26 5.00 -3.30
N SER A 45 -3.58 6.10 -3.61
CA SER A 45 -3.41 7.24 -2.70
C SER A 45 -4.69 8.06 -2.50
N GLN A 46 -5.59 8.04 -3.50
CA GLN A 46 -6.88 8.72 -3.46
C GLN A 46 -7.92 7.91 -2.68
N VAL A 47 -7.81 6.58 -2.69
CA VAL A 47 -8.73 5.67 -1.99
C VAL A 47 -8.48 5.65 -0.48
N VAL A 48 -7.22 5.76 -0.04
CA VAL A 48 -6.87 5.68 1.38
C VAL A 48 -6.50 7.05 1.94
N ASP A 49 -7.36 7.57 2.81
CA ASP A 49 -7.10 8.83 3.51
C ASP A 49 -6.18 8.64 4.73
N ASP A 50 -4.94 8.23 4.48
CA ASP A 50 -3.90 8.07 5.51
C ASP A 50 -2.56 8.61 4.99
N ALA A 51 -1.96 9.53 5.76
CA ALA A 51 -0.73 10.21 5.36
C ALA A 51 0.47 9.26 5.24
N TYR A 52 0.53 8.22 6.07
CA TYR A 52 1.60 7.22 6.01
C TYR A 52 1.47 6.37 4.74
N CYS A 53 0.26 5.93 4.39
CA CYS A 53 -0.03 5.24 3.14
C CYS A 53 0.39 6.06 1.92
N ARG A 54 0.00 7.35 1.86
CA ARG A 54 0.40 8.25 0.77
C ARG A 54 1.91 8.42 0.67
N GLN A 55 2.61 8.56 1.81
CA GLN A 55 4.07 8.63 1.82
C GLN A 55 4.73 7.37 1.27
N LYS A 56 4.23 6.17 1.61
CA LYS A 56 4.79 4.91 1.10
C LYS A 56 4.57 4.74 -0.40
N LEU A 57 3.38 5.10 -0.90
CA LEU A 57 3.09 5.07 -2.34
C LEU A 57 3.95 6.05 -3.14
N ARG A 58 4.26 7.23 -2.56
CA ARG A 58 5.21 8.17 -3.15
C ARG A 58 6.63 7.58 -3.25
N LEU A 59 7.12 6.93 -2.18
CA LEU A 59 8.42 6.26 -2.22
C LEU A 59 8.46 5.15 -3.28
N VAL A 60 7.39 4.37 -3.43
CA VAL A 60 7.28 3.36 -4.50
C VAL A 60 7.42 4.03 -5.87
N SER A 61 6.75 5.16 -6.09
CA SER A 61 6.81 5.92 -7.34
C SER A 61 8.23 6.43 -7.63
N ASP A 62 8.87 7.05 -6.63
CA ASP A 62 10.22 7.61 -6.76
C ASP A 62 11.27 6.52 -7.07
N TYR A 63 11.25 5.40 -6.34
CA TYR A 63 12.18 4.29 -6.58
C TYR A 63 11.92 3.60 -7.92
N THR A 64 10.67 3.52 -8.36
CA THR A 64 10.33 2.92 -9.66
C THR A 64 10.82 3.79 -10.81
N ALA A 65 10.74 5.12 -10.68
CA ALA A 65 11.27 6.05 -11.67
C ALA A 65 12.80 5.88 -11.83
N GLU A 66 13.51 5.68 -10.72
CA GLU A 66 14.95 5.41 -10.72
C GLU A 66 15.28 4.02 -11.30
N LEU A 67 14.47 3.00 -11.00
CA LEU A 67 14.66 1.63 -11.46
C LEU A 67 14.49 1.50 -12.98
N LEU A 68 13.51 2.22 -13.53
CA LEU A 68 13.14 2.16 -14.95
C LEU A 68 13.82 3.25 -15.80
N SER A 69 14.63 4.10 -15.17
CA SER A 69 15.48 5.06 -15.87
C SER A 69 16.66 4.36 -16.55
N ALA A 70 17.07 4.86 -17.72
CA ALA A 70 18.17 4.32 -18.52
C ALA A 70 19.53 4.28 -17.79
N SER A 71 19.70 5.05 -16.72
CA SER A 71 20.96 5.12 -15.94
C SER A 71 20.76 5.33 -14.45
N GLY A 72 19.49 5.46 -13.99
CA GLY A 72 19.17 5.80 -12.60
C GLY A 72 19.65 4.76 -11.60
N HIS A 73 19.62 3.48 -11.97
CA HIS A 73 20.08 2.37 -11.14
C HIS A 73 21.62 2.32 -10.96
N ALA A 74 22.42 2.96 -11.80
CA ALA A 74 23.89 2.89 -11.73
C ALA A 74 24.44 3.51 -10.44
N LYS A 75 23.84 4.63 -9.97
CA LYS A 75 24.25 5.33 -8.75
C LYS A 75 23.96 4.55 -7.45
N TRP A 76 23.05 3.57 -7.53
CA TRP A 76 22.65 2.73 -6.40
C TRP A 76 23.44 1.42 -6.30
N GLY A 77 24.29 1.14 -7.30
CA GLY A 77 25.20 0.00 -7.25
C GLY A 77 26.23 0.16 -6.14
N ARG A 78 26.47 -0.91 -5.39
CA ARG A 78 27.55 -1.05 -4.40
C ARG A 78 28.17 -2.43 -4.61
N ASP A 79 29.50 -2.52 -4.61
CA ASP A 79 30.45 -3.64 -4.78
C ASP A 79 29.96 -5.08 -5.06
N SER A 80 28.80 -5.53 -4.59
CA SER A 80 28.27 -6.89 -4.78
C SER A 80 26.76 -6.98 -5.10
N ARG A 81 26.04 -5.87 -5.19
CA ARG A 81 24.59 -5.84 -5.52
C ARG A 81 24.30 -4.81 -6.60
N SER A 82 23.55 -5.21 -7.63
CA SER A 82 23.13 -4.26 -8.66
C SER A 82 22.20 -3.20 -8.06
N GLY A 83 22.33 -1.95 -8.49
CA GLY A 83 21.43 -0.89 -8.02
C GLY A 83 19.97 -1.15 -8.39
N ALA A 84 19.71 -1.92 -9.46
CA ALA A 84 18.38 -2.37 -9.84
C ALA A 84 17.79 -3.35 -8.81
N GLU A 85 18.56 -4.31 -8.32
CA GLU A 85 18.12 -5.19 -7.23
C GLU A 85 17.88 -4.42 -5.93
N PHE A 86 18.75 -3.46 -5.61
CA PHE A 86 18.57 -2.60 -4.45
C PHE A 86 17.25 -1.82 -4.53
N LEU A 87 17.00 -1.14 -5.65
CA LEU A 87 15.77 -0.37 -5.87
C LEU A 87 14.53 -1.27 -5.85
N ARG A 88 14.58 -2.45 -6.48
CA ARG A 88 13.50 -3.44 -6.43
C ARG A 88 13.17 -3.84 -5.00
N GLN A 89 14.19 -4.09 -4.17
CA GLN A 89 14.00 -4.40 -2.74
C GLN A 89 13.40 -3.21 -1.98
N GLN A 90 13.83 -1.97 -2.25
CA GLN A 90 13.24 -0.78 -1.63
C GLN A 90 11.76 -0.61 -1.98
N VAL A 91 11.40 -0.86 -3.24
CA VAL A 91 9.99 -0.85 -3.67
C VAL A 91 9.18 -1.92 -2.94
N LEU A 92 9.66 -3.16 -2.90
CA LEU A 92 8.96 -4.26 -2.23
C LEU A 92 8.77 -3.98 -0.74
N ASN A 93 9.81 -3.49 -0.05
CA ASN A 93 9.74 -3.11 1.35
C ASN A 93 8.72 -1.97 1.58
N ALA A 94 8.69 -0.95 0.72
CA ALA A 94 7.70 0.12 0.82
C ALA A 94 6.25 -0.39 0.63
N LEU A 95 6.04 -1.36 -0.28
CA LEU A 95 4.76 -2.03 -0.47
C LEU A 95 4.35 -2.87 0.75
N GLU A 96 5.28 -3.58 1.39
CA GLU A 96 5.00 -4.32 2.62
C GLU A 96 4.59 -3.39 3.78
N LEU A 97 5.27 -2.25 3.95
CA LEU A 97 4.90 -1.25 4.94
C LEU A 97 3.51 -0.64 4.66
N TYR A 98 3.18 -0.43 3.39
CA TYR A 98 1.85 -0.01 2.98
C TYR A 98 0.79 -1.06 3.35
N ALA A 99 1.01 -2.34 3.02
CA ALA A 99 0.09 -3.43 3.35
C ALA A 99 -0.10 -3.61 4.86
N SER A 100 0.98 -3.49 5.64
CA SER A 100 0.94 -3.52 7.11
C SER A 100 0.05 -2.40 7.66
N ARG A 101 0.19 -1.17 7.13
CA ARG A 101 -0.66 -0.04 7.54
C ARG A 101 -2.12 -0.27 7.20
N LEU A 102 -2.44 -0.81 6.02
CA LEU A 102 -3.82 -1.15 5.66
C LEU A 102 -4.44 -2.15 6.64
N TYR A 103 -3.68 -3.15 7.08
CA TYR A 103 -4.13 -4.11 8.07
C TYR A 103 -4.44 -3.44 9.42
N SER A 104 -3.57 -2.54 9.89
CA SER A 104 -3.83 -1.77 11.11
C SER A 104 -5.07 -0.89 11.00
N LEU A 105 -5.28 -0.22 9.86
CA LEU A 105 -6.46 0.61 9.63
C LEU A 105 -7.74 -0.21 9.65
N GLU A 106 -7.73 -1.41 9.07
CA GLU A 106 -8.88 -2.32 9.12
C GLU A 106 -9.18 -2.78 10.55
N ALA A 107 -8.16 -3.14 11.31
CA ALA A 107 -8.31 -3.54 12.71
C ALA A 107 -8.93 -2.43 13.56
N LEU A 108 -8.48 -1.18 13.39
CA LEU A 108 -9.05 -0.01 14.06
C LEU A 108 -10.51 0.22 13.66
N HIS A 109 -10.83 0.08 12.37
CA HIS A 109 -12.20 0.23 11.87
C HIS A 109 -13.14 -0.84 12.43
N ARG A 110 -12.67 -2.09 12.57
CA ARG A 110 -13.44 -3.17 13.19
C ARG A 110 -13.64 -2.96 14.69
N ALA A 111 -12.60 -2.51 15.41
CA ALA A 111 -12.67 -2.23 16.84
C ALA A 111 -13.64 -1.07 17.17
N GLY A 112 -13.64 -0.01 16.36
CA GLY A 112 -14.57 1.11 16.53
C GLY A 112 -16.04 0.74 16.28
N LYS A 113 -16.32 -0.28 15.47
CA LYS A 113 -17.69 -0.79 15.27
C LYS A 113 -18.23 -1.62 16.44
N THR A 114 -17.34 -2.22 17.24
CA THR A 114 -17.72 -2.98 18.44
C THR A 114 -18.07 -2.11 19.65
N GLU A 115 -17.67 -0.84 19.66
CA GLU A 115 -17.89 0.07 20.80
C GLU A 115 -19.24 0.83 20.75
N ASP A 116 -20.02 0.70 19.67
CA ASP A 116 -21.34 1.37 19.51
C ASP A 116 -22.51 0.61 20.19
N SER A 117 -22.26 -0.50 20.88
CA SER A 117 -23.29 -1.18 21.68
C SER A 117 -22.84 -1.38 23.13
N PRO A 118 -23.32 -0.55 24.07
CA PRO A 118 -23.14 -0.79 25.48
C PRO A 118 -23.89 -2.07 25.92
N PRO A 119 -23.27 -2.96 26.73
CA PRO A 119 -23.85 -4.23 27.15
C PRO A 119 -25.08 -4.13 28.06
N TRP A 120 -25.47 -2.92 28.47
CA TRP A 120 -26.59 -2.71 29.41
C TRP A 120 -27.94 -2.44 28.73
N LYS A 121 -28.02 -2.35 27.39
CA LYS A 121 -29.25 -2.00 26.67
C LYS A 121 -30.24 -3.16 26.43
N THR A 122 -30.04 -4.30 27.09
CA THR A 122 -30.96 -5.45 27.06
C THR A 122 -31.42 -5.82 28.47
N ARG A 123 -32.18 -4.94 29.12
CA ARG A 123 -33.20 -5.32 30.12
C ARG A 123 -34.00 -4.09 30.54
N SER A 124 -35.31 -4.10 30.22
CA SER A 124 -36.39 -3.77 31.17
C SER A 124 -37.75 -3.93 30.49
N SER A 125 -38.16 -5.18 30.27
CA SER A 125 -39.56 -5.55 30.48
C SER A 125 -39.58 -6.39 31.75
N PHE A 126 -39.53 -5.70 32.89
CA PHE A 126 -39.97 -6.23 34.16
C PHE A 126 -41.31 -5.55 34.42
N ALA A 127 -42.40 -6.30 34.26
CA ALA A 127 -43.72 -5.90 34.73
C ALA A 127 -44.17 -6.93 35.77
N PRO A 128 -44.23 -6.57 37.06
CA PRO A 128 -45.28 -7.04 37.96
C PRO A 128 -46.48 -6.07 37.79
N ILE A 129 -47.76 -6.41 37.88
CA ILE A 129 -48.52 -7.36 38.72
C ILE A 129 -49.73 -7.79 37.90
#